data_AF-A0A1F9A8Y6-F1
#
_entry.id   AF-A0A1F9A8Y6-F1
#
_cell.length_a   1.000
_cell.length_b   1.000
_cell.length_c   1.000
_cell.angle_alpha   90.00
_cell.angle_beta   90.00
_cell.angle_gamma   90.00
#
_symmetry.space_group_name_H-M   'P 1'
#
loop_
_entity.id
_entity.type
_entity.pdbx_description
1 polymer ?
#
loop_
_entity_poly.entity_id
_entity_poly.type
_entity_poly.pdbx_seq_one_letter_code
_entity_poly.pdbx_strand_id
1 'polypeptide(L)'
;MKSRLIVGLAVSAVLFILAARHVNLKDLVSLIKDVNLFYLCASMAFTILAVWLRAFRWRFLLPESSGVKTSNLFAATMMGYMGNNLLPLRVGDIARAYIAARRERASTSAFLATVVVERLLDVFTLLLIFGVLFFFIPFPSWLKKGAYMLLGASLLALALLLWVKAKKEHVESFIQRIFSFPGKRRLGDLSQAFSEGLKGLEGGWELVVVAFLSIPLWLLYALMTYTALRASNLDLPLVASWVVLAFLGIAVSIPSAPGFIGTFQFFSVAALALFG
;
A
#
# COMPACT_ATOMS: atom_id res chain seq x y z
N MET A 1 7.46 -21.30 -3.12
CA MET A 1 8.07 -19.97 -3.41
C MET A 1 8.37 -19.78 -4.90
N LYS A 2 9.04 -20.72 -5.59
CA LYS A 2 9.39 -20.59 -7.02
C LYS A 2 8.19 -20.38 -7.96
N SER A 3 7.10 -21.14 -7.80
CA SER A 3 5.91 -21.04 -8.67
C SER A 3 5.24 -19.66 -8.65
N ARG A 4 5.03 -19.07 -7.46
CA ARG A 4 4.43 -17.73 -7.32
C ARG A 4 5.30 -16.63 -7.93
N LEU A 5 6.62 -16.78 -7.84
CA LEU A 5 7.58 -15.82 -8.40
C LEU A 5 7.58 -15.89 -9.93
N ILE A 6 7.53 -17.10 -10.51
CA ILE A 6 7.41 -17.31 -11.96
C ILE A 6 6.09 -16.71 -12.48
N VAL A 7 4.97 -16.95 -11.78
CA VAL A 7 3.66 -16.37 -12.16
C VAL A 7 3.71 -14.84 -12.11
N GLY A 8 4.26 -14.25 -11.04
CA GLY A 8 4.40 -12.80 -10.93
C GLY A 8 5.27 -12.17 -12.03
N LEU A 9 6.39 -12.83 -12.38
CA LEU A 9 7.24 -12.39 -13.49
C LEU A 9 6.53 -12.51 -14.84
N ALA A 10 5.81 -13.61 -15.08
CA ALA A 10 5.06 -13.81 -16.32
C ALA A 10 3.95 -12.76 -16.48
N VAL A 11 3.17 -12.50 -15.42
CA VAL A 11 2.14 -11.46 -15.41
C VAL A 11 2.76 -10.09 -15.66
N SER A 12 3.85 -9.75 -14.98
CA SER A 12 4.57 -8.49 -15.20
C SER A 12 5.09 -8.35 -16.63
N ALA A 13 5.68 -9.40 -17.21
CA ALA A 13 6.17 -9.37 -18.59
C ALA A 13 5.03 -9.14 -19.58
N VAL A 14 3.92 -9.86 -19.43
CA VAL A 14 2.73 -9.70 -20.29
C VAL A 14 2.17 -8.28 -20.19
N LEU A 15 1.96 -7.77 -18.96
CA LEU A 15 1.42 -6.43 -18.75
C LEU A 15 2.38 -5.34 -19.26
N PHE A 16 3.69 -5.54 -19.10
CA PHE A 16 4.69 -4.62 -19.63
C PHE A 16 4.66 -4.60 -21.16
N ILE A 17 4.63 -5.76 -21.81
CA ILE A 17 4.51 -5.86 -23.28
C ILE A 17 3.22 -5.20 -23.75
N LEU A 18 2.09 -5.44 -23.07
CA LEU A 18 0.81 -4.81 -23.42
C LEU A 18 0.85 -3.28 -23.29
N ALA A 19 1.51 -2.76 -22.26
CA ALA A 19 1.69 -1.32 -22.09
C ALA A 19 2.68 -0.72 -23.13
N ALA A 20 3.73 -1.47 -23.47
CA ALA A 20 4.81 -1.00 -24.33
C ALA A 20 4.56 -1.20 -25.83
N ARG A 21 3.60 -2.05 -26.23
CA ARG A 21 3.40 -2.47 -27.64
C ARG A 21 3.10 -1.32 -28.62
N HIS A 22 2.62 -0.18 -28.11
CA HIS A 22 2.32 1.01 -28.91
C HIS A 22 3.32 2.16 -28.68
N VAL A 23 4.40 1.91 -27.93
CA VAL A 23 5.38 2.95 -27.59
C VAL A 23 6.46 3.01 -28.66
N ASN A 24 6.62 4.19 -29.26
CA ASN A 24 7.75 4.49 -30.13
C ASN A 24 8.93 4.99 -29.28
N LEU A 25 10.09 4.33 -29.40
CA LEU A 25 11.28 4.68 -28.62
C LEU A 25 11.81 6.08 -28.93
N LYS A 26 11.67 6.57 -30.17
CA LYS A 26 12.11 7.93 -30.53
C LYS A 26 11.28 8.98 -29.80
N ASP A 27 9.97 8.80 -29.80
CA ASP A 27 9.02 9.70 -29.14
C ASP A 27 9.22 9.67 -27.62
N LEU A 28 9.45 8.48 -27.05
CA LEU A 28 9.78 8.33 -25.62
C LEU A 28 11.05 9.10 -25.24
N VAL A 29 12.13 8.96 -26.02
CA VAL A 29 13.38 9.68 -25.77
C VAL A 29 13.19 11.19 -25.90
N SER A 30 12.38 11.63 -26.86
CA SER A 30 12.02 13.05 -27.01
C SER A 30 11.26 13.58 -25.79
N LEU A 31 10.25 12.85 -25.31
CA LEU A 31 9.48 13.19 -24.12
C LEU A 31 10.36 13.26 -22.86
N ILE A 32 11.30 12.32 -22.69
CA ILE A 32 12.24 12.35 -21.55
C ILE A 32 13.13 13.60 -21.58
N LYS A 33 13.55 14.04 -22.77
CA LYS A 33 14.37 15.25 -22.92
C LYS A 33 13.58 16.54 -22.66
N ASP A 34 12.28 16.52 -22.91
CA ASP A 34 11.38 17.67 -22.78
C ASP A 34 10.61 17.68 -21.45
N VAL A 35 11.00 16.82 -20.50
CA VAL A 35 10.37 16.77 -19.17
C VAL A 35 10.52 18.10 -18.45
N ASN A 36 9.42 18.58 -17.88
CA ASN A 36 9.43 19.76 -17.05
C ASN A 36 10.03 19.45 -15.65
N LEU A 37 11.27 19.88 -15.44
CA LEU A 37 12.02 19.63 -14.22
C LEU A 37 11.38 20.22 -12.96
N PHE A 38 10.66 21.34 -13.08
CA PHE A 38 9.99 21.95 -11.92
C PHE A 38 8.90 21.01 -11.38
N TYR A 39 8.05 20.49 -12.27
CA TYR A 39 7.00 19.55 -11.87
C TYR A 39 7.57 18.20 -11.43
N LEU A 40 8.68 17.74 -12.02
CA LEU A 40 9.37 16.53 -11.58
C LEU A 40 9.87 16.68 -10.13
N CYS A 41 10.57 17.78 -9.83
CA CYS A 41 11.03 18.09 -8.48
C CYS A 41 9.86 18.23 -7.48
N ALA A 42 8.76 18.85 -7.90
CA ALA A 42 7.54 18.93 -7.09
C ALA A 42 6.97 17.54 -6.78
N SER A 43 6.91 16.63 -7.76
CA SER A 43 6.47 15.24 -7.57
C SER A 43 7.35 14.48 -6.58
N MET A 44 8.68 14.65 -6.68
CA MET A 44 9.63 14.08 -5.72
C MET A 44 9.45 14.64 -4.31
N ALA A 45 9.24 15.96 -4.18
CA ALA A 45 8.99 16.59 -2.89
C ALA A 45 7.69 16.07 -2.24
N PHE A 46 6.59 15.99 -3.01
CA PHE A 46 5.33 15.41 -2.53
C PHE A 46 5.47 13.94 -2.15
N THR A 47 6.30 13.17 -2.87
CA THR A 47 6.62 11.79 -2.50
C THR A 47 7.26 11.73 -1.11
N ILE A 48 8.31 12.52 -0.86
CA ILE A 48 9.01 12.53 0.44
C ILE A 48 8.06 12.98 1.56
N LEU A 49 7.28 14.03 1.33
CA LEU A 49 6.28 14.52 2.29
C LEU A 49 5.22 13.46 2.59
N ALA A 50 4.75 12.73 1.58
CA ALA A 50 3.78 11.66 1.78
C ALA A 50 4.38 10.50 2.59
N VAL A 51 5.64 10.13 2.35
CA VAL A 51 6.32 9.10 3.16
C VAL A 51 6.50 9.56 4.61
N TRP A 52 6.86 10.83 4.82
CA TRP A 52 6.97 11.41 6.16
C TRP A 52 5.64 11.45 6.89
N LEU A 53 4.58 11.92 6.23
CA LEU A 53 3.24 11.97 6.80
C LEU A 53 2.69 10.57 7.09
N ARG A 54 2.98 9.58 6.24
CA ARG A 54 2.66 8.18 6.51
C ARG A 54 3.36 7.67 7.77
N ALA A 55 4.64 7.97 7.94
CA ALA A 55 5.38 7.60 9.16
C ALA A 55 4.86 8.33 10.40
N PHE A 56 4.46 9.60 10.27
CA PHE A 56 3.82 10.36 11.34
C PHE A 56 2.47 9.75 11.73
N ARG A 57 1.63 9.43 10.74
CA ARG A 57 0.36 8.75 10.93
C ARG A 57 0.54 7.38 11.59
N TRP A 58 1.55 6.61 11.18
CA TRP A 58 1.85 5.29 11.76
C TRP A 58 2.15 5.35 13.26
N ARG A 59 2.72 6.46 13.74
CA ARG A 59 2.99 6.66 15.17
C ARG A 59 1.73 6.57 16.03
N PHE A 60 0.59 7.03 15.53
CA PHE A 60 -0.70 6.97 16.25
C PHE A 60 -1.32 5.58 16.29
N LEU A 61 -0.84 4.64 15.46
CA LEU A 61 -1.26 3.24 15.54
C LEU A 61 -0.46 2.46 16.58
N LEU A 62 0.62 3.05 17.12
CA LEU A 62 1.43 2.45 18.18
C LEU A 62 0.95 2.97 19.53
N PRO A 63 1.04 2.17 20.61
CA PRO A 63 0.68 2.62 21.96
C PRO A 63 1.45 3.89 22.35
N GLU A 64 0.80 4.87 22.98
CA GLU A 64 1.44 6.13 23.38
C GLU A 64 2.66 5.92 24.29
N SER A 65 2.62 4.87 25.13
CA SER A 65 3.70 4.45 26.02
C SER A 65 4.99 4.00 25.30
N SER A 66 4.93 3.79 23.98
CA SER A 66 6.07 3.32 23.20
C SER A 66 7.14 4.39 22.98
N GLY A 67 6.82 5.69 23.10
CA GLY A 67 7.80 6.78 22.95
C GLY A 67 8.46 6.88 21.56
N VAL A 68 7.90 6.19 20.56
CA VAL A 68 8.52 6.01 19.24
C VAL A 68 8.60 7.33 18.48
N LYS A 69 9.80 7.62 17.94
CA LYS A 69 10.05 8.83 17.16
C LYS A 69 9.63 8.65 15.71
N THR A 70 8.96 9.66 15.15
CA THR A 70 8.57 9.69 13.73
C THR A 70 9.75 9.50 12.78
N SER A 71 10.94 10.00 13.12
CA SER A 71 12.15 9.83 12.31
C SER A 71 12.58 8.37 12.17
N ASN A 72 12.41 7.56 13.22
CA ASN A 72 12.72 6.13 13.17
C ASN A 72 11.72 5.39 12.27
N LEU A 73 10.43 5.71 12.39
CA LEU A 73 9.38 5.18 11.54
C LEU A 73 9.56 5.59 10.08
N PHE A 74 9.99 6.83 9.83
CA PHE A 74 10.28 7.34 8.50
C PHE A 74 11.44 6.57 7.84
N ALA A 75 12.55 6.39 8.56
CA ALA A 75 13.68 5.61 8.08
C ALA A 75 13.28 4.14 7.81
N ALA A 76 12.51 3.52 8.71
CA ALA A 76 11.98 2.18 8.53
C ALA A 76 11.07 2.08 7.28
N THR A 77 10.21 3.08 7.06
CA THR A 77 9.29 3.13 5.92
C THR A 77 10.05 3.30 4.60
N MET A 78 11.06 4.19 4.54
CA MET A 78 11.93 4.35 3.38
C MET A 78 12.68 3.05 3.03
N MET A 79 13.25 2.38 4.04
CA MET A 79 13.90 1.07 3.83
C MET A 79 12.89 0.01 3.38
N GLY A 80 11.66 0.04 3.88
CA GLY A 80 10.57 -0.81 3.40
C GLY A 80 10.23 -0.57 1.93
N TYR A 81 10.12 0.68 1.49
CA TYR A 81 9.88 0.99 0.08
C TYR A 81 11.04 0.58 -0.82
N MET A 82 12.29 0.80 -0.38
CA MET A 82 13.46 0.26 -1.06
C MET A 82 13.34 -1.27 -1.20
N GLY A 83 12.96 -1.97 -0.12
CA GLY A 83 12.70 -3.41 -0.13
C GLY A 83 11.62 -3.81 -1.14
N ASN A 84 10.51 -3.08 -1.24
CA ASN A 84 9.45 -3.36 -2.22
C ASN A 84 9.89 -3.13 -3.68
N ASN A 85 10.86 -2.24 -3.91
CA ASN A 85 11.40 -1.98 -5.24
C ASN A 85 12.43 -3.03 -5.66
N LEU A 86 13.20 -3.60 -4.71
CA LEU A 86 14.28 -4.55 -5.00
C LEU A 86 13.88 -6.01 -4.83
N LEU A 87 12.97 -6.31 -3.90
CA LEU A 87 12.62 -7.68 -3.53
C LEU A 87 11.26 -8.11 -4.11
N PRO A 88 11.11 -9.39 -4.50
CA PRO A 88 9.84 -9.93 -4.92
C PRO A 88 8.86 -10.01 -3.75
N LEU A 89 7.56 -10.16 -4.04
CA LEU A 89 6.49 -10.43 -3.06
C LEU A 89 6.25 -9.31 -2.03
N ARG A 90 6.77 -8.11 -2.25
CA ARG A 90 6.56 -6.94 -1.38
C ARG A 90 6.87 -7.19 0.09
N VAL A 91 7.96 -7.92 0.31
CA VAL A 91 8.49 -8.20 1.65
C VAL A 91 8.93 -6.91 2.34
N GLY A 92 9.03 -5.78 1.63
CA GLY A 92 9.36 -4.47 2.19
C GLY A 92 8.38 -3.98 3.27
N ASP A 93 7.11 -4.34 3.19
CA ASP A 93 6.14 -4.01 4.25
C ASP A 93 6.42 -4.81 5.54
N ILE A 94 6.87 -6.05 5.40
CA ILE A 94 7.33 -6.87 6.52
C ILE A 94 8.67 -6.32 7.04
N ALA A 95 9.55 -5.88 6.13
CA ALA A 95 10.85 -5.33 6.46
C ALA A 95 10.72 -4.03 7.27
N ARG A 96 9.82 -3.09 6.92
CA ARG A 96 9.63 -1.87 7.72
C ARG A 96 9.18 -2.19 9.14
N ALA A 97 8.28 -3.17 9.31
CA ALA A 97 7.82 -3.58 10.64
C ALA A 97 8.96 -4.20 11.46
N TYR A 98 9.74 -5.09 10.86
CA TYR A 98 10.91 -5.70 11.50
C TYR A 98 11.98 -4.67 11.88
N ILE A 99 12.31 -3.74 10.98
CA ILE A 99 13.32 -2.71 11.21
C ILE A 99 12.86 -1.76 12.31
N ALA A 100 11.60 -1.31 12.28
CA ALA A 100 11.04 -0.45 13.31
C ALA A 100 11.03 -1.16 14.67
N ALA A 101 10.54 -2.41 14.73
CA ALA A 101 10.55 -3.21 15.95
C ALA A 101 11.96 -3.40 16.52
N ARG A 102 12.97 -3.65 15.67
CA ARG A 102 14.36 -3.79 16.11
C ARG A 102 14.95 -2.49 16.66
N ARG A 103 14.64 -1.34 16.04
CA ARG A 103 15.09 -0.03 16.52
C ARG A 103 14.47 0.33 17.85
N GLU A 104 13.20 0.01 18.02
CA GLU A 104 12.41 0.32 19.23
C GLU A 104 12.47 -0.79 20.29
N ARG A 105 13.29 -1.84 20.07
CA ARG A 105 13.44 -3.02 20.96
C ARG A 105 12.09 -3.66 21.34
N ALA A 106 11.16 -3.66 20.39
CA ALA A 106 9.80 -4.14 20.56
C ALA A 106 9.54 -5.41 19.72
N SER A 107 8.38 -6.00 19.90
CA SER A 107 7.98 -7.18 19.13
C SER A 107 7.74 -6.85 17.65
N THR A 108 8.29 -7.68 16.75
CA THR A 108 8.03 -7.53 15.29
C THR A 108 6.57 -7.81 14.93
N SER A 109 5.92 -8.78 15.58
CA SER A 109 4.48 -9.04 15.40
C SER A 109 3.63 -7.86 15.87
N ALA A 110 4.09 -7.19 16.95
CA ALA A 110 3.82 -5.79 17.32
C ALA A 110 3.50 -4.87 16.14
N PHE A 111 4.59 -4.54 15.46
CA PHE A 111 4.60 -3.57 14.37
C PHE A 111 3.95 -4.12 13.10
N LEU A 112 3.97 -5.44 12.88
CA LEU A 112 3.27 -6.05 11.75
C LEU A 112 1.76 -5.88 11.88
N ALA A 113 1.19 -6.04 13.08
CA ALA A 113 -0.23 -5.82 13.32
C ALA A 113 -0.66 -4.41 12.94
N THR A 114 0.12 -3.40 13.36
CA THR A 114 -0.17 -1.99 13.05
C THR A 114 -0.02 -1.68 11.55
N VAL A 115 0.95 -2.30 10.87
CA VAL A 115 1.08 -2.20 9.40
C VAL A 115 -0.12 -2.82 8.69
N VAL A 116 -0.64 -3.97 9.15
CA VAL A 116 -1.84 -4.57 8.56
C VAL A 116 -3.05 -3.66 8.72
N VAL A 117 -3.24 -3.06 9.91
CA VAL A 117 -4.33 -2.10 10.14
C VAL A 117 -4.16 -0.87 9.25
N GLU A 118 -2.95 -0.31 9.16
CA GLU A 118 -2.64 0.80 8.25
C GLU A 118 -3.04 0.46 6.80
N ARG A 119 -2.74 -0.75 6.33
CA ARG A 119 -3.09 -1.22 4.98
C ARG A 119 -4.59 -1.34 4.77
N LEU A 120 -5.34 -1.82 5.76
CA LEU A 120 -6.80 -1.87 5.67
C LEU A 120 -7.41 -0.48 5.58
N LEU A 121 -6.95 0.46 6.40
CA LEU A 121 -7.42 1.84 6.37
C LEU A 121 -7.12 2.51 5.01
N ASP A 122 -5.94 2.27 4.46
CA ASP A 122 -5.58 2.75 3.12
C ASP A 122 -6.48 2.14 2.04
N VAL A 123 -6.74 0.83 2.08
CA VAL A 123 -7.63 0.18 1.10
C VAL A 123 -9.07 0.68 1.23
N PHE A 124 -9.59 0.88 2.45
CA PHE A 124 -10.93 1.45 2.62
C PHE A 124 -11.02 2.88 2.11
N THR A 125 -9.99 3.70 2.34
CA THR A 125 -9.95 5.08 1.83
C THR A 125 -9.89 5.07 0.30
N LEU A 126 -9.06 4.19 -0.29
CA LEU A 126 -9.00 3.99 -1.73
C LEU A 126 -10.36 3.57 -2.31
N LEU A 127 -11.07 2.63 -1.68
CA LEU A 127 -12.38 2.18 -2.12
C LEU A 127 -13.44 3.28 -2.00
N LEU A 128 -13.35 4.15 -0.99
CA LEU A 128 -14.20 5.32 -0.87
C LEU A 128 -13.93 6.31 -2.00
N ILE A 129 -12.67 6.63 -2.28
CA ILE A 129 -12.28 7.47 -3.42
C ILE A 129 -12.81 6.86 -4.73
N PHE A 130 -12.62 5.55 -4.91
CA PHE A 130 -13.12 4.81 -6.07
C PHE A 130 -14.64 4.93 -6.21
N GLY A 131 -15.37 4.76 -5.10
CA GLY A 131 -16.83 4.89 -5.05
C GLY A 131 -17.31 6.30 -5.42
N VAL A 132 -16.61 7.35 -4.95
CA VAL A 132 -16.92 8.74 -5.32
C VAL A 132 -16.65 8.97 -6.82
N LEU A 133 -15.49 8.56 -7.33
CA LEU A 133 -15.13 8.73 -8.74
C LEU A 133 -16.11 8.03 -9.70
N PHE A 134 -16.73 6.95 -9.25
CA PHE A 134 -17.71 6.20 -10.03
C PHE A 134 -18.94 7.01 -10.45
N PHE A 135 -19.33 8.01 -9.65
CA PHE A 135 -20.44 8.90 -9.98
C PHE A 135 -20.11 9.85 -11.14
N PHE A 136 -18.83 10.11 -11.38
CA PHE A 136 -18.37 11.10 -12.34
C PHE A 136 -17.73 10.47 -13.59
N ILE A 137 -17.19 9.25 -13.48
CA ILE A 137 -16.39 8.63 -14.53
C ILE A 137 -16.90 7.21 -14.84
N PRO A 138 -17.20 6.90 -16.11
CA PRO A 138 -17.67 5.59 -16.52
C PRO A 138 -16.52 4.58 -16.50
N PHE A 139 -16.28 3.95 -15.36
CA PHE A 139 -15.26 2.90 -15.27
C PHE A 139 -15.68 1.62 -15.99
N PRO A 140 -14.71 0.91 -16.63
CA PRO A 140 -14.98 -0.35 -17.29
C PRO A 140 -15.37 -1.45 -16.28
N SER A 141 -16.20 -2.40 -16.72
CA SER A 141 -16.82 -3.43 -15.85
C SER A 141 -15.80 -4.31 -15.11
N TRP A 142 -14.66 -4.61 -15.74
CA TRP A 142 -13.58 -5.39 -15.13
C TRP A 142 -12.97 -4.68 -13.91
N LEU A 143 -12.89 -3.35 -13.94
CA LEU A 143 -12.37 -2.55 -12.83
C LEU A 143 -13.33 -2.56 -11.64
N LYS A 144 -14.65 -2.50 -11.91
CA LYS A 144 -15.69 -2.64 -10.88
C LYS A 144 -15.56 -3.98 -10.16
N LYS A 145 -15.41 -5.07 -10.93
CA LYS A 145 -15.17 -6.42 -10.38
C LYS A 145 -13.90 -6.45 -9.52
N GLY A 146 -12.82 -5.82 -9.99
CA GLY A 146 -11.58 -5.65 -9.22
C GLY A 146 -11.81 -4.96 -7.88
N ALA A 147 -12.52 -3.84 -7.87
CA ALA A 147 -12.87 -3.11 -6.66
C ALA A 147 -13.74 -3.94 -5.69
N TYR A 148 -14.73 -4.69 -6.18
CA TYR A 148 -15.55 -5.59 -5.35
C TYR A 148 -14.74 -6.74 -4.75
N MET A 149 -13.82 -7.35 -5.52
CA MET A 149 -12.92 -8.39 -5.00
C MET A 149 -12.01 -7.83 -3.91
N LEU A 150 -11.45 -6.64 -4.13
CA LEU A 150 -10.60 -5.95 -3.15
C LEU A 150 -11.39 -5.64 -1.87
N LEU A 151 -12.61 -5.12 -2.00
CA LEU A 151 -13.51 -4.88 -0.86
C LEU A 151 -13.79 -6.18 -0.10
N GLY A 152 -14.17 -7.26 -0.79
CA GLY A 152 -14.44 -8.55 -0.16
C GLY A 152 -13.23 -9.11 0.59
N ALA A 153 -12.03 -9.04 -0.02
CA ALA A 153 -10.79 -9.47 0.62
C ALA A 153 -10.45 -8.61 1.86
N SER A 154 -10.65 -7.30 1.79
CA SER A 154 -10.42 -6.39 2.92
C SER A 154 -11.40 -6.60 4.06
N LEU A 155 -12.68 -6.86 3.76
CA LEU A 155 -13.68 -7.20 4.77
C LEU A 155 -13.38 -8.54 5.44
N LEU A 156 -12.96 -9.55 4.67
CA LEU A 156 -12.52 -10.82 5.22
C LEU A 156 -11.29 -10.65 6.14
N ALA A 157 -10.29 -9.89 5.70
CA ALA A 157 -9.12 -9.59 6.51
C ALA A 157 -9.49 -8.85 7.80
N LEU A 158 -10.38 -7.86 7.73
CA LEU A 158 -10.90 -7.16 8.91
C LEU A 158 -11.65 -8.12 9.85
N ALA A 159 -12.52 -8.97 9.33
CA ALA A 159 -13.25 -9.95 10.12
C ALA A 159 -12.29 -10.93 10.84
N LEU A 160 -11.23 -11.38 10.17
CA LEU A 160 -10.20 -12.21 10.78
C LEU A 160 -9.45 -11.46 11.89
N LEU A 161 -9.11 -10.18 11.70
CA LEU A 161 -8.48 -9.37 12.74
C LEU A 161 -9.36 -9.21 13.97
N LEU A 162 -10.64 -8.90 13.76
CA LEU A 162 -11.62 -8.76 14.85
C LEU A 162 -11.85 -10.10 15.56
N TRP A 163 -11.88 -11.21 14.82
CA TRP A 163 -11.97 -12.55 15.39
C TRP A 163 -10.75 -12.89 16.26
N VAL A 164 -9.54 -12.61 15.76
CA VAL A 164 -8.29 -12.80 16.53
C VAL A 164 -8.30 -11.96 17.81
N LYS A 165 -8.79 -10.72 17.74
CA LYS A 165 -8.92 -9.84 18.91
C LYS A 165 -9.96 -10.36 19.91
N ALA A 166 -11.15 -10.74 19.44
CA ALA A 166 -12.29 -11.10 20.30
C ALA A 166 -12.19 -12.49 20.94
N LYS A 167 -11.44 -13.41 20.31
CA LYS A 167 -11.42 -14.83 20.67
C LYS A 167 -10.01 -15.31 20.97
N LYS A 168 -9.21 -14.50 21.68
CA LYS A 168 -7.79 -14.77 21.99
C LYS A 168 -7.53 -16.21 22.48
N GLU A 169 -8.29 -16.67 23.47
CA GLU A 169 -8.18 -18.02 24.06
C GLU A 169 -8.64 -19.14 23.10
N HIS A 170 -9.64 -18.87 22.25
CA HIS A 170 -10.13 -19.82 21.25
C HIS A 170 -9.19 -19.91 20.04
N VAL A 171 -8.52 -18.82 19.68
CA VAL A 171 -7.49 -18.81 18.63
C VAL A 171 -6.27 -19.58 19.10
N GLU A 172 -5.83 -19.37 20.34
CA GLU A 172 -4.74 -20.13 20.94
C GLU A 172 -5.05 -21.62 21.00
N SER A 173 -6.25 -22.01 21.46
CA SER A 173 -6.67 -23.42 21.49
C SER A 173 -6.91 -24.03 20.11
N PHE A 174 -7.45 -23.29 19.14
CA PHE A 174 -7.63 -23.73 17.75
C PHE A 174 -6.29 -23.99 17.05
N ILE A 175 -5.34 -23.07 17.21
CA ILE A 175 -3.96 -23.24 16.71
C ILE A 175 -3.32 -24.47 17.37
N GLN A 176 -3.50 -24.66 18.68
CA GLN A 176 -2.99 -25.83 19.40
C GLN A 176 -3.60 -27.16 18.93
N ARG A 177 -4.85 -27.13 18.45
CA ARG A 177 -5.59 -28.32 17.98
C ARG A 177 -5.24 -28.73 16.55
N ILE A 178 -4.94 -27.75 15.69
CA ILE A 178 -4.68 -27.98 14.25
C ILE A 178 -3.19 -28.15 13.94
N PHE A 179 -2.30 -27.46 14.66
CA PHE A 179 -0.86 -27.49 14.40
C PHE A 179 -0.10 -28.19 15.53
N SER A 180 0.17 -29.49 15.35
CA SER A 180 0.99 -30.32 16.23
C SER A 180 2.49 -30.28 15.90
N PHE A 181 3.06 -29.10 15.64
CA PHE A 181 4.49 -28.94 15.32
C PHE A 181 5.31 -28.28 16.46
N PRO A 182 6.66 -28.41 16.48
CA PRO A 182 7.53 -27.88 17.54
C PRO A 182 7.52 -26.34 17.72
N GLY A 183 6.79 -25.59 16.88
CA GLY A 183 6.69 -24.14 16.91
C GLY A 183 5.54 -23.55 17.76
N LYS A 184 4.83 -24.37 18.54
CA LYS A 184 3.61 -23.99 19.31
C LYS A 184 3.75 -22.74 20.17
N ARG A 185 4.88 -22.58 20.89
CA ARG A 185 5.13 -21.39 21.73
C ARG A 185 5.22 -20.11 20.88
N ARG A 186 5.92 -20.18 19.73
CA ARG A 186 6.09 -19.03 18.82
C ARG A 186 4.78 -18.50 18.26
N LEU A 187 3.75 -19.35 18.09
CA LEU A 187 2.43 -18.94 17.58
C LEU A 187 1.57 -18.26 18.66
N GLY A 188 1.63 -18.71 19.91
CA GLY A 188 0.98 -18.04 21.04
C GLY A 188 1.66 -16.70 21.38
N ASP A 189 2.99 -16.65 21.34
CA ASP A 189 3.74 -15.40 21.47
C ASP A 189 3.40 -14.43 20.32
N LEU A 190 3.10 -14.97 19.13
CA LEU A 190 2.65 -14.17 17.98
C LEU A 190 1.26 -13.59 18.21
N SER A 191 0.28 -14.35 18.69
CA SER A 191 -1.08 -13.85 18.96
C SER A 191 -1.09 -12.83 20.09
N GLN A 192 -0.31 -13.05 21.14
CA GLN A 192 -0.18 -12.12 22.24
C GLN A 192 0.46 -10.80 21.79
N ALA A 193 1.59 -10.87 21.11
CA ALA A 193 2.23 -9.68 20.56
C ALA A 193 1.34 -8.99 19.51
N PHE A 194 0.65 -9.73 18.64
CA PHE A 194 -0.30 -9.16 17.70
C PHE A 194 -1.43 -8.39 18.41
N SER A 195 -1.96 -8.96 19.50
CA SER A 195 -2.96 -8.31 20.35
C SER A 195 -2.39 -7.06 21.02
N GLU A 196 -1.14 -7.07 21.46
CA GLU A 196 -0.45 -5.89 22.00
C GLU A 196 -0.31 -4.76 20.96
N GLY A 197 -0.07 -5.10 19.70
CA GLY A 197 -0.06 -4.11 18.61
C GLY A 197 -1.43 -3.48 18.34
N LEU A 198 -2.50 -4.22 18.61
CA LEU A 198 -3.88 -3.74 18.50
C LEU A 198 -4.35 -2.93 19.72
N LYS A 199 -3.61 -2.96 20.84
CA LYS A 199 -3.94 -2.13 22.03
C LYS A 199 -3.88 -0.63 21.73
N GLY A 200 -3.01 -0.21 20.81
CA GLY A 200 -2.95 1.18 20.32
C GLY A 200 -4.23 1.65 19.62
N LEU A 201 -5.21 0.76 19.41
CA LEU A 201 -6.51 1.05 18.79
C LEU A 201 -7.68 0.95 19.76
N GLU A 202 -7.43 0.78 21.06
CA GLU A 202 -8.48 0.64 22.07
C GLU A 202 -9.16 1.97 22.43
N GLY A 203 -8.44 3.10 22.30
CA GLY A 203 -8.96 4.43 22.63
C GLY A 203 -9.95 5.01 21.61
N GLY A 204 -10.02 4.46 20.40
CA GLY A 204 -10.90 4.89 19.30
C GLY A 204 -10.55 6.28 18.72
N TRP A 205 -10.06 7.20 19.54
CA TRP A 205 -9.56 8.52 19.13
C TRP A 205 -8.39 8.40 18.15
N GLU A 206 -7.50 7.43 18.37
CA GLU A 206 -6.36 7.18 17.49
C GLU A 206 -6.84 6.82 16.07
N LEU A 207 -7.94 6.06 15.96
CA LEU A 207 -8.54 5.74 14.65
C LEU A 207 -9.10 7.00 13.98
N VAL A 208 -9.70 7.93 14.74
CA VAL A 208 -10.18 9.21 14.21
C VAL A 208 -9.02 10.06 13.72
N VAL A 209 -7.94 10.17 14.50
CA VAL A 209 -6.73 10.90 14.10
C VAL A 209 -6.11 10.28 12.85
N VAL A 210 -5.99 8.96 12.78
CA VAL A 210 -5.43 8.26 11.62
C VAL A 210 -6.33 8.43 10.39
N ALA A 211 -7.66 8.39 10.55
CA ALA A 211 -8.60 8.66 9.46
C ALA A 211 -8.45 10.10 8.95
N PHE A 212 -8.38 11.08 9.86
CA PHE A 212 -8.20 12.48 9.49
C PHE A 212 -6.85 12.72 8.78
N LEU A 213 -5.76 12.14 9.30
CA LEU A 213 -4.43 12.20 8.67
C LEU A 213 -4.36 11.48 7.32
N SER A 214 -5.32 10.60 7.01
CA SER A 214 -5.40 9.96 5.69
C SER A 214 -5.82 10.97 4.60
N ILE A 215 -6.61 11.99 4.93
CA ILE A 215 -7.02 13.03 3.95
C ILE A 215 -5.81 13.74 3.33
N PRO A 216 -4.92 14.40 4.11
CA PRO A 216 -3.74 15.05 3.55
C PRO A 216 -2.77 14.04 2.93
N LEU A 217 -2.70 12.81 3.43
CA LEU A 217 -1.85 11.78 2.84
C LEU A 217 -2.28 11.42 1.41
N TRP A 218 -3.56 11.17 1.21
CA TRP A 218 -4.11 10.86 -0.11
C TRP A 218 -4.06 12.07 -1.05
N LEU A 219 -4.26 13.29 -0.52
CA LEU A 219 -4.05 14.51 -1.28
C LEU A 219 -2.60 14.63 -1.77
N LEU A 220 -1.60 14.32 -0.93
CA LEU A 220 -0.20 14.30 -1.34
C LEU A 220 0.06 13.25 -2.44
N TYR A 221 -0.58 12.08 -2.39
CA TYR A 221 -0.48 11.10 -3.48
C TYR A 221 -1.11 11.62 -4.78
N ALA A 222 -2.24 12.32 -4.70
CA ALA A 222 -2.87 12.92 -5.86
C ALA A 222 -2.01 14.03 -6.45
N LEU A 223 -1.45 14.91 -5.61
CA LEU A 223 -0.54 15.98 -6.04
C LEU A 223 0.76 15.43 -6.63
N MET A 224 1.35 14.41 -6.01
CA MET A 224 2.50 13.68 -6.55
C MET A 224 2.21 13.16 -7.96
N THR A 225 1.05 12.52 -8.14
CA THR A 225 0.64 11.93 -9.43
C THR A 225 0.32 13.03 -10.45
N TYR A 226 -0.41 14.07 -10.06
CA TYR A 226 -0.75 15.21 -10.91
C TYR A 226 0.50 15.93 -11.41
N THR A 227 1.46 16.22 -10.53
CA THR A 227 2.73 16.83 -10.92
C THR A 227 3.57 15.92 -11.79
N ALA A 228 3.52 14.59 -11.61
CA ALA A 228 4.18 13.66 -12.55
C ALA A 228 3.55 13.70 -13.96
N LEU A 229 2.22 13.86 -14.07
CA LEU A 229 1.53 14.04 -15.35
C LEU A 229 1.94 15.37 -16.00
N ARG A 230 1.92 16.48 -15.25
CA ARG A 230 2.39 17.79 -15.74
C ARG A 230 3.86 17.80 -16.13
N ALA A 231 4.71 17.06 -15.40
CA ALA A 231 6.13 16.90 -15.74
C ALA A 231 6.32 16.22 -17.11
N SER A 232 5.37 15.36 -17.49
CA SER A 232 5.35 14.65 -18.78
C SER A 232 4.59 15.40 -19.87
N ASN A 233 4.31 16.71 -19.66
CA ASN A 233 3.54 17.57 -20.56
C ASN A 233 2.12 17.05 -20.87
N LEU A 234 1.53 16.30 -19.93
CA LEU A 234 0.13 15.89 -20.00
C LEU A 234 -0.74 16.89 -19.22
N ASP A 235 -1.40 17.79 -19.94
CA ASP A 235 -2.34 18.78 -19.37
C ASP A 235 -3.73 18.15 -19.13
N LEU A 236 -3.77 17.25 -18.14
CA LEU A 236 -5.00 16.60 -17.68
C LEU A 236 -5.57 17.29 -16.45
N PRO A 237 -6.91 17.24 -16.24
CA PRO A 237 -7.52 17.78 -15.03
C PRO A 237 -7.04 17.02 -13.78
N LEU A 238 -7.07 17.67 -12.62
CA LEU A 238 -6.63 17.07 -11.34
C LEU A 238 -7.31 15.72 -11.04
N VAL A 239 -8.57 15.54 -11.48
CA VAL A 239 -9.30 14.26 -11.34
C VAL A 239 -8.58 13.08 -11.99
N ALA A 240 -7.78 13.29 -13.04
CA ALA A 240 -6.99 12.24 -13.67
C ALA A 240 -5.97 11.61 -12.72
N SER A 241 -5.40 12.41 -11.80
CA SER A 241 -4.48 11.88 -10.79
C SER A 241 -5.18 10.89 -9.84
N TRP A 242 -6.41 11.18 -9.43
CA TRP A 242 -7.23 10.30 -8.59
C TRP A 242 -7.64 9.03 -9.32
N VAL A 243 -7.94 9.12 -10.61
CA VAL A 243 -8.23 7.96 -11.47
C VAL A 243 -7.01 7.06 -11.61
N VAL A 244 -5.83 7.64 -11.87
CA VAL A 244 -4.58 6.88 -11.92
C VAL A 244 -4.32 6.17 -10.59
N LEU A 245 -4.48 6.86 -9.46
CA LEU A 245 -4.35 6.23 -8.13
C LEU A 245 -5.36 5.10 -7.89
N ALA A 246 -6.60 5.25 -8.33
CA ALA A 246 -7.63 4.21 -8.26
C ALA A 246 -7.22 2.94 -9.02
N PHE A 247 -6.73 3.08 -10.25
CA PHE A 247 -6.22 1.97 -11.05
C PHE A 247 -4.98 1.34 -10.42
N LEU A 248 -4.03 2.16 -9.97
CA LEU A 248 -2.80 1.69 -9.31
C LEU A 248 -3.10 0.94 -8.01
N GLY A 249 -4.13 1.34 -7.26
CA GLY A 249 -4.58 0.61 -6.09
C GLY A 249 -4.98 -0.83 -6.39
N ILE A 250 -5.64 -1.07 -7.53
CA ILE A 250 -5.95 -2.42 -8.03
C ILE A 250 -4.69 -3.10 -8.57
N ALA A 251 -3.81 -2.38 -9.26
CA ALA A 251 -2.52 -2.91 -9.74
C ALA A 251 -1.69 -3.48 -8.58
N VAL A 252 -1.73 -2.80 -7.43
CA VAL A 252 -1.10 -3.25 -6.19
C VAL A 252 -1.81 -4.49 -5.63
N SER A 253 -3.04 -4.87 -5.98
CA SER A 253 -3.57 -6.18 -5.55
C SER A 253 -2.92 -7.37 -6.30
N ILE A 254 -2.35 -7.12 -7.48
CA ILE A 254 -1.87 -8.17 -8.39
C ILE A 254 -0.42 -8.56 -8.05
N PRO A 255 -0.10 -9.87 -7.98
CA PRO A 255 1.29 -10.33 -7.88
C PRO A 255 2.12 -9.83 -9.06
N SER A 256 3.20 -9.11 -8.79
CA SER A 256 4.06 -8.52 -9.81
C SER A 256 5.54 -8.65 -9.47
N ALA A 257 6.36 -8.43 -10.49
CA ALA A 257 7.81 -8.27 -10.39
C ALA A 257 8.19 -7.15 -9.40
N PRO A 258 9.41 -7.19 -8.84
CA PRO A 258 9.96 -6.11 -8.02
C PRO A 258 9.80 -4.75 -8.73
N GLY A 259 9.49 -3.70 -7.95
CA GLY A 259 9.28 -2.35 -8.50
C GLY A 259 7.99 -2.19 -9.31
N PHE A 260 7.05 -3.15 -9.24
CA PHE A 260 5.75 -3.10 -9.91
C PHE A 260 5.82 -3.02 -11.44
N ILE A 261 6.94 -3.45 -12.03
CA ILE A 261 7.16 -3.45 -13.47
C ILE A 261 6.03 -4.23 -14.17
N GLY A 262 5.51 -3.67 -15.26
CA GLY A 262 4.35 -4.16 -16.00
C GLY A 262 3.03 -3.71 -15.40
N THR A 263 2.76 -4.06 -14.13
CA THR A 263 1.50 -3.69 -13.46
C THR A 263 1.31 -2.18 -13.35
N PHE A 264 2.34 -1.44 -12.95
CA PHE A 264 2.27 0.00 -12.82
C PHE A 264 2.03 0.66 -14.19
N GLN A 265 2.78 0.26 -15.22
CA GLN A 265 2.68 0.82 -16.56
C GLN A 265 1.31 0.53 -17.18
N PHE A 266 0.85 -0.72 -17.15
CA PHE A 266 -0.44 -1.10 -17.75
C PHE A 266 -1.62 -0.35 -17.11
N PHE A 267 -1.68 -0.31 -15.77
CA PHE A 267 -2.79 0.34 -15.08
C PHE A 267 -2.73 1.87 -15.19
N SER A 268 -1.55 2.47 -15.28
CA SER A 268 -1.42 3.90 -15.60
C SER A 268 -1.91 4.21 -17.01
N VAL A 269 -1.52 3.42 -18.02
CA VAL A 269 -2.02 3.59 -19.40
C VAL A 269 -3.54 3.39 -19.46
N ALA A 270 -4.06 2.34 -18.80
CA ALA A 270 -5.49 2.07 -18.77
C ALA A 270 -6.31 3.17 -18.08
N ALA A 271 -5.74 3.81 -17.05
CA ALA A 271 -6.34 4.97 -16.38
C ALA A 271 -6.35 6.20 -17.30
N LEU A 272 -5.23 6.49 -17.96
CA LEU A 272 -5.09 7.65 -18.83
C LEU A 272 -5.91 7.52 -20.11
N ALA A 273 -6.12 6.30 -20.62
CA ALA A 273 -6.99 6.04 -21.76
C ALA A 273 -8.47 6.44 -21.54
N LEU A 274 -8.89 6.71 -20.29
CA LEU A 274 -10.21 7.27 -20.00
C LEU A 274 -10.29 8.78 -20.33
N PHE A 275 -9.16 9.43 -20.58
CA PHE A 275 -9.07 10.87 -20.82
C PHE A 275 -8.72 11.24 -22.28
N GLY A 276 -8.55 10.25 -23.16
CA GLY A 276 -8.14 10.43 -24.56
C GLY A 276 -6.73 9.92 -24.78
#